data_AF-A0ABD6DUK6-F1
#
_entry.id   AF-A0ABD6DUK6-F1
#
_cell.length_a   1.000
_cell.length_b   1.000
_cell.length_c   1.000
_cell.angle_alpha   90.00
_cell.angle_beta   90.00
_cell.angle_gamma   90.00
#
_symmetry.space_group_name_H-M   'P 1'
#
loop_
_entity.id
_entity.type
_entity.pdbx_description
1 polymer ?
#
loop_
_entity_poly.entity_id
_entity_poly.type
_entity_poly.pdbx_seq_one_letter_code
_entity_poly.pdbx_strand_id
1 'polypeptide(L)'
;MSPPESKPNRREGRETSLPRSDALTLLASDSGAELLQAAGRPGTACELRDRSGIPLSTVYREAHKLVEAGLLEERVRVDAENGRHASVYERAVESLTVSITDEGVEVRPE
;
A
#
# COMPACT_ATOMS: atom_id res chain seq x y z
N MET A 1 8.91 43.31 6.81
CA MET A 1 8.81 42.21 5.84
C MET A 1 9.29 40.95 6.54
N SER A 2 8.37 40.16 7.09
CA SER A 2 8.69 38.90 7.77
C SER A 2 8.53 37.74 6.77
N PRO A 3 9.39 36.72 6.81
CA PRO A 3 9.26 35.56 5.92
C PRO A 3 8.03 34.73 6.29
N PRO A 4 7.41 33.99 5.33
CA PRO A 4 6.25 33.18 5.61
C PRO A 4 6.65 31.93 6.42
N GLU A 5 5.85 31.68 7.46
CA GLU A 5 5.95 30.52 8.35
C GLU A 5 5.82 29.22 7.54
N SER A 6 6.85 28.38 7.63
CA SER A 6 6.77 26.99 7.19
C SER A 6 5.81 26.24 8.11
N LYS A 7 4.64 25.86 7.60
CA LYS A 7 3.72 24.98 8.31
C LYS A 7 4.40 23.61 8.50
N PRO A 8 4.58 23.12 9.73
CA PRO A 8 5.06 21.77 9.93
C PRO A 8 3.99 20.81 9.42
N ASN A 9 4.36 19.97 8.46
CA ASN A 9 3.51 18.91 7.94
C ASN A 9 3.25 17.91 9.08
N ARG A 10 2.12 18.11 9.74
CA ARG A 10 1.60 17.32 10.85
C ARG A 10 1.35 15.90 10.34
N ARG A 11 2.34 15.02 10.52
CA ARG A 11 2.13 13.57 10.52
C ARG A 11 1.39 13.20 11.80
N GLU A 12 0.09 13.50 11.86
CA GLU A 12 -0.79 12.90 12.86
C GLU A 12 -1.03 11.45 12.45
N GLY A 13 -0.78 10.55 13.40
CA GLY A 13 -0.84 9.10 13.21
C GLY A 13 -2.14 8.68 12.58
N ARG A 14 -2.04 8.08 11.39
CA ARG A 14 -3.15 7.38 10.77
C ARG A 14 -3.29 6.07 11.53
N GLU A 15 -4.14 6.04 12.56
CA GLU A 15 -4.75 4.79 12.99
C GLU A 15 -5.53 4.26 11.78
N THR A 16 -4.85 3.48 10.93
CA THR A 16 -5.44 2.82 9.76
C THR A 16 -6.30 1.65 10.26
N SER A 17 -7.38 1.96 10.97
CA SER A 17 -8.44 0.98 11.22
C SER A 17 -9.37 1.00 10.01
N LEU A 18 -9.06 0.15 9.04
CA LEU A 18 -9.95 -0.08 7.90
C LEU A 18 -11.14 -0.94 8.32
N PRO A 19 -12.21 -0.96 7.50
CA PRO A 19 -13.19 -2.02 7.58
C PRO A 19 -12.47 -3.36 7.40
N ARG A 20 -12.52 -4.18 8.44
CA ARG A 20 -11.84 -5.48 8.56
C ARG A 20 -12.16 -6.44 7.40
N SER A 21 -13.25 -6.20 6.65
CA SER A 21 -13.66 -6.92 5.44
C SER A 21 -12.71 -6.73 4.25
N ASP A 22 -12.11 -5.57 4.08
CA ASP A 22 -11.47 -5.21 2.82
C ASP A 22 -10.06 -5.79 2.73
N ALA A 23 -9.31 -5.75 3.84
CA ALA A 23 -8.01 -6.42 3.95
C ALA A 23 -8.13 -7.93 3.78
N LEU A 24 -9.14 -8.56 4.41
CA LEU A 24 -9.38 -10.00 4.27
C LEU A 24 -9.81 -10.38 2.86
N THR A 25 -10.66 -9.57 2.21
CA THR A 25 -11.08 -9.80 0.83
C THR A 25 -9.91 -9.69 -0.14
N LEU A 26 -9.00 -8.74 0.09
CA LEU A 26 -7.78 -8.57 -0.72
C LEU A 26 -6.84 -9.76 -0.58
N LEU A 27 -6.59 -10.23 0.65
CA LEU A 27 -5.76 -11.40 0.90
C LEU A 27 -6.39 -12.70 0.41
N ALA A 28 -7.72 -12.77 0.40
CA ALA A 28 -8.46 -13.89 -0.18
C ALA A 28 -8.42 -13.92 -1.73
N SER A 29 -7.95 -12.84 -2.36
CA SER A 29 -7.75 -12.81 -3.81
C SER A 29 -6.32 -13.21 -4.17
N ASP A 30 -6.17 -14.11 -5.16
CA ASP A 30 -4.85 -14.55 -5.65
C ASP A 30 -3.99 -13.35 -6.09
N SER A 31 -4.59 -12.41 -6.82
CA SER A 31 -3.89 -11.21 -7.30
C SER A 31 -3.43 -10.27 -6.16
N GLY A 32 -4.19 -10.13 -5.08
CA GLY A 32 -3.79 -9.29 -3.95
C GLY A 32 -2.58 -9.88 -3.22
N ALA A 33 -2.60 -11.18 -2.96
CA ALA A 33 -1.50 -11.89 -2.32
C ALA A 33 -0.23 -11.90 -3.19
N GLU A 34 -0.35 -12.18 -4.49
CA GLU A 34 0.76 -12.13 -5.44
C GLU A 34 1.38 -10.73 -5.54
N LEU A 35 0.56 -9.68 -5.53
CA LEU A 35 1.06 -8.30 -5.58
C LEU A 35 1.78 -7.91 -4.28
N LEU A 36 1.26 -8.30 -3.11
CA LEU A 36 1.93 -8.08 -1.82
C LEU A 36 3.28 -8.79 -1.76
N GLN A 37 3.36 -10.03 -2.25
CA GLN A 37 4.64 -10.74 -2.34
C GLN A 37 5.62 -10.04 -3.28
N ALA A 38 5.16 -9.64 -4.47
CA ALA A 38 6.00 -8.91 -5.41
C ALA A 38 6.51 -7.59 -4.81
N ALA A 39 5.67 -6.87 -4.07
CA ALA A 39 5.99 -5.61 -3.40
C ALA A 39 6.89 -5.75 -2.15
N GLY A 40 7.27 -6.97 -1.77
CA GLY A 40 8.35 -7.20 -0.79
C GLY A 40 9.70 -6.61 -1.24
N ARG A 41 9.85 -6.28 -2.52
CA ARG A 41 10.87 -5.34 -3.00
C ARG A 41 10.18 -4.12 -3.61
N PRO A 42 10.61 -2.88 -3.32
CA PRO A 42 10.01 -1.69 -3.93
C PRO A 42 10.02 -1.76 -5.45
N GLY A 43 8.93 -1.33 -6.10
CA GLY A 43 8.95 -1.09 -7.54
C GLY A 43 7.68 -0.46 -8.08
N THR A 44 7.77 0.00 -9.32
CA THR A 44 6.67 0.59 -10.08
C THR A 44 5.60 -0.44 -10.40
N ALA A 45 4.41 0.02 -10.81
CA ALA A 45 3.35 -0.87 -11.28
C ALA A 45 3.80 -1.81 -12.41
N CYS A 46 4.66 -1.33 -13.32
CA CYS A 46 5.24 -2.15 -14.39
C CYS A 46 6.18 -3.24 -13.84
N GLU A 47 7.08 -2.88 -12.93
CA GLU A 47 8.00 -3.85 -12.32
C GLU A 47 7.27 -4.86 -11.43
N LEU A 48 6.17 -4.45 -10.80
CA LEU A 48 5.33 -5.36 -10.01
C LEU A 48 4.57 -6.33 -10.91
N ARG A 49 3.96 -5.84 -12.01
CA ARG A 49 3.38 -6.69 -13.06
C ARG A 49 4.37 -7.74 -13.54
N ASP A 50 5.61 -7.33 -13.84
CA ASP A 50 6.63 -8.24 -14.36
C ASP A 50 7.03 -9.31 -13.34
N ARG A 51 6.95 -9.00 -12.04
CA ARG A 51 7.27 -9.93 -10.95
C ARG A 51 6.10 -10.83 -10.55
N SER A 52 4.88 -10.32 -10.56
CA SER A 52 3.70 -11.08 -10.12
C SER A 52 3.00 -11.83 -11.26
N GLY A 53 3.20 -11.42 -12.52
CA GLY A 53 2.46 -11.96 -13.66
C GLY A 53 1.03 -11.43 -13.79
N ILE A 54 0.60 -10.55 -12.89
CA ILE A 54 -0.73 -9.94 -12.87
C ILE A 54 -0.85 -8.91 -13.98
N PRO A 55 -1.97 -8.81 -14.73
CA PRO A 55 -2.19 -7.74 -15.70
C PRO A 55 -2.04 -6.33 -15.11
N LEU A 56 -1.46 -5.39 -15.86
CA LEU A 56 -1.16 -4.03 -15.35
C LEU A 56 -2.40 -3.29 -14.81
N SER A 57 -3.56 -3.45 -15.44
CA SER A 57 -4.82 -2.86 -14.97
C SER A 57 -5.25 -3.42 -13.62
N THR A 58 -5.02 -4.72 -13.38
CA THR A 58 -5.25 -5.36 -12.09
C THR A 58 -4.22 -4.88 -11.06
N VAL A 59 -2.94 -4.70 -11.44
CA VAL A 59 -1.92 -4.14 -10.54
C VAL A 59 -2.35 -2.78 -10.02
N TYR A 60 -2.78 -1.84 -10.86
CA TYR A 60 -3.26 -0.54 -10.39
C TYR A 60 -4.46 -0.64 -9.45
N ARG A 61 -5.43 -1.50 -9.78
CA ARG A 61 -6.63 -1.68 -8.96
C ARG A 61 -6.29 -2.27 -7.59
N GLU A 62 -5.49 -3.33 -7.55
CA GLU A 62 -5.12 -3.98 -6.29
C GLU A 62 -4.12 -3.12 -5.50
N ALA A 63 -3.15 -2.47 -6.14
CA ALA A 63 -2.23 -1.55 -5.47
C ALA A 63 -2.99 -0.42 -4.76
N HIS A 64 -3.97 0.20 -5.43
CA HIS A 64 -4.81 1.23 -4.82
C HIS A 64 -5.52 0.71 -3.56
N LYS A 65 -6.17 -0.45 -3.66
CA LYS A 65 -6.88 -1.03 -2.51
C LYS A 65 -5.93 -1.41 -1.38
N LEU A 66 -4.74 -1.94 -1.69
CA LEU A 66 -3.74 -2.32 -0.69
C LEU A 66 -3.09 -1.09 -0.03
N VAL A 67 -2.92 0.01 -0.76
CA VAL A 67 -2.47 1.30 -0.22
C VAL A 67 -3.51 1.90 0.70
N GLU A 68 -4.77 1.94 0.26
CA GLU A 68 -5.88 2.33 1.14
C GLU A 68 -5.94 1.39 2.36
N ALA A 69 -5.65 0.10 2.15
CA ALA A 69 -5.61 -0.89 3.22
C ALA A 69 -4.38 -0.80 4.14
N GLY A 70 -3.46 0.14 3.90
CA GLY A 70 -2.22 0.27 4.68
C GLY A 70 -1.28 -0.94 4.58
N LEU A 71 -1.50 -1.84 3.61
CA LEU A 71 -0.66 -3.02 3.36
C LEU A 71 0.48 -2.70 2.37
N LEU A 72 0.30 -1.66 1.55
CA LEU A 72 1.33 -1.06 0.72
C LEU A 72 1.50 0.43 1.07
N GLU A 73 2.70 0.94 0.86
CA GLU A 73 2.96 2.38 0.76
C GLU A 73 3.23 2.75 -0.70
N GLU A 74 2.67 3.87 -1.15
CA GLU A 74 3.02 4.51 -2.43
C GLU A 74 4.00 5.66 -2.19
N ARG A 75 5.12 5.64 -2.91
CA ARG A 75 6.13 6.70 -2.90
C ARG A 75 6.38 7.19 -4.31
N VAL A 76 6.58 8.50 -4.46
CA VAL A 76 6.97 9.08 -5.74
C VAL A 76 8.49 9.00 -5.88
N ARG A 77 8.96 8.31 -6.91
CA ARG A 77 10.38 8.34 -7.30
C ARG A 77 10.54 9.31 -8.46
N VAL A 78 11.45 10.25 -8.31
CA VAL A 78 11.87 11.15 -9.39
C VAL A 78 13.03 10.48 -10.11
N ASP A 79 12.81 10.09 -11.36
CA ASP A 79 13.90 9.65 -12.22
C ASP A 79 14.68 10.89 -12.71
N ALA A 80 15.93 11.02 -12.25
CA ALA A 80 16.78 12.17 -12.55
C ALA A 80 17.18 12.26 -14.03
N GLU A 81 17.11 11.16 -14.79
CA GLU A 81 17.49 11.15 -16.21
C GLU A 81 16.31 11.52 -17.13
N ASN A 82 15.08 11.17 -16.74
CA ASN A 82 13.91 11.26 -17.62
C ASN A 82 12.81 12.21 -17.11
N GLY A 83 12.95 12.74 -15.89
CA GLY A 83 11.97 13.65 -15.27
C GLY A 83 10.60 13.03 -15.01
N ARG A 84 10.44 11.71 -15.18
CA ARG A 84 9.18 11.02 -14.94
C ARG A 84 9.03 10.72 -13.45
N HIS A 85 7.94 11.22 -12.88
CA HIS A 85 7.47 10.78 -11.57
C HIS A 85 6.87 9.39 -11.76
N ALA A 86 7.52 8.38 -11.22
CA ALA A 86 6.98 7.03 -11.19
C ALA A 86 6.52 6.72 -9.77
N SER A 87 5.25 6.33 -9.63
CA SER A 87 4.76 5.72 -8.39
C SER A 87 5.48 4.39 -8.17
N VAL A 88 6.09 4.26 -7.01
CA VAL A 88 6.76 3.07 -6.52
C VAL A 88 5.98 2.57 -5.31
N TYR A 89 5.63 1.29 -5.33
CA TYR A 89 4.92 0.65 -4.23
C TYR A 89 5.87 -0.27 -3.46
N GLU A 90 5.75 -0.26 -2.15
CA GLU A 90 6.53 -1.07 -1.20
C GLU A 90 5.58 -1.68 -0.17
N ARG A 91 5.81 -2.92 0.22
CA ARG A 91 5.02 -3.57 1.28
C ARG A 91 5.25 -2.88 2.62
N ALA A 92 4.15 -2.53 3.29
CA ALA A 92 4.16 -1.77 4.53
C ALA A 92 4.13 -2.63 5.79
N VAL A 93 3.77 -3.92 5.67
CA VAL A 93 3.57 -4.83 6.79
C VAL A 93 4.27 -6.17 6.55
N GLU A 94 4.70 -6.83 7.62
CA GLU A 94 5.27 -8.19 7.54
C GLU A 94 4.23 -9.25 7.90
N SER A 95 3.35 -8.94 8.85
CA SER A 95 2.29 -9.82 9.34
C SER A 95 1.00 -9.03 9.63
N LEU A 96 -0.10 -9.79 9.73
CA LEU A 96 -1.40 -9.30 10.15
C LEU A 96 -1.93 -10.23 11.23
N THR A 97 -2.41 -9.65 12.33
CA THR A 97 -3.14 -10.39 13.36
C THR A 97 -4.63 -10.35 13.05
N VAL A 98 -5.30 -11.50 13.08
CA VAL A 98 -6.76 -11.59 13.00
C VAL A 98 -7.31 -12.01 14.37
N SER A 99 -8.16 -11.18 14.96
CA SER A 99 -8.84 -11.48 16.23
C SER A 99 -10.31 -11.75 15.99
N ILE A 100 -10.84 -12.83 16.55
CA ILE A 100 -12.25 -13.19 16.47
C ILE A 100 -12.82 -13.11 17.89
N THR A 101 -13.77 -12.21 18.08
CA THR A 101 -14.36 -11.85 19.39
C THR A 101 -15.88 -11.81 19.28
N ASP A 102 -16.57 -11.70 20.42
CA ASP A 102 -18.03 -11.55 20.44
C ASP A 102 -18.46 -10.21 19.81
N GLU A 103 -17.56 -9.21 19.78
CA GLU A 103 -17.73 -7.93 19.11
C GLU A 103 -17.47 -7.99 17.58
N GLY A 104 -17.00 -9.13 17.06
CA GLY A 104 -16.77 -9.39 15.64
C GLY A 104 -15.32 -9.77 15.29
N VAL A 105 -15.00 -9.67 13.99
CA VAL A 105 -13.68 -10.00 13.43
C VAL A 105 -12.84 -8.75 13.28
N GLU A 106 -11.62 -8.73 13.79
CA GLU A 106 -10.65 -7.64 13.70
C GLU A 106 -9.41 -8.05 12.92
N VAL A 107 -8.83 -7.11 12.15
CA VAL A 107 -7.54 -7.27 11.48
C VAL A 107 -6.66 -6.09 11.84
N ARG A 108 -5.45 -6.36 12.33
CA ARG A 108 -4.44 -5.35 12.65
C ARG A 108 -3.11 -5.67 11.99
N PRO A 109 -2.40 -4.68 11.43
CA PRO A 109 -1.00 -4.83 11.06
C PRO A 109 -0.14 -5.01 12.31
N GLU A 110 0.90 -5.84 12.20
CA GLU A 110 1.98 -5.96 13.20
C GLU A 110 3.20 -5.12 12.82
#